data_AF-A0A3C0WPA1-F1
#
_entry.id   AF-A0A3C0WPA1-F1
#
_cell.length_a   1.000
_cell.length_b   1.000
_cell.length_c   1.000
_cell.angle_alpha   90.00
_cell.angle_beta   90.00
_cell.angle_gamma   90.00
#
_symmetry.space_group_name_H-M   'P 1'
#
loop_
_entity.id
_entity.type
_entity.pdbx_description
1 polymer ?
#
loop_
_entity_poly.entity_id
_entity_poly.type
_entity_poly.pdbx_seq_one_letter_code
_entity_poly.pdbx_strand_id
1 'polypeptide(L)'
;MHKRIVLAISIIVVLTLSMAGLSQNVSARPLAATAPSLGAANSFSVLGFAAVTNTNTTNLSGDLGVWSGTSITGLESIIVGGAVHQTDPVAQQAQADASAADLNLTGQANSGGSLGALDSLVLAPGVYDLGAGSLGGGVLTLDGEGVYIFRATSDLTTAGSVSLINGAAACDVFWHVATQANLVSGSFVGTIIAGTGIVFGTGVSLDGRALAIGGPVTMDTNTITGPSCMRPAPTTPTETPAATSETTEATATLLPAVAGLPSTGGGPIRNDGFPWSLVLLSGISAIALFNSIRAMRRTNQSNQ
;
A
#
# COMPACT_ATOMS: atom_id res chain seq x y z
N MET A 1 32.54 24.21 -54.50
CA MET A 1 32.62 24.49 -53.03
C MET A 1 31.25 24.59 -52.34
N HIS A 2 30.21 25.18 -52.94
CA HIS A 2 28.90 25.34 -52.29
C HIS A 2 28.18 24.03 -51.88
N LYS A 3 28.32 22.93 -52.62
CA LYS A 3 27.70 21.64 -52.27
C LYS A 3 28.26 20.97 -51.00
N ARG A 4 29.50 21.26 -50.61
CA ARG A 4 30.12 20.72 -49.37
C ARG A 4 29.74 21.53 -48.12
N ILE A 5 29.44 22.82 -48.30
CA ILE A 5 29.01 23.72 -47.22
C ILE A 5 27.56 23.43 -46.81
N VAL A 6 26.67 23.17 -47.79
CA VAL A 6 25.27 22.82 -47.53
C VAL A 6 25.13 21.46 -46.83
N LEU A 7 26.00 20.49 -47.14
CA LEU A 7 25.97 19.17 -46.51
C LEU A 7 26.45 19.19 -45.05
N ALA A 8 27.45 20.01 -44.73
CA ALA A 8 27.96 20.17 -43.37
C ALA A 8 26.97 20.91 -42.44
N ILE A 9 26.21 21.88 -42.97
CA ILE A 9 25.19 22.61 -42.23
C ILE A 9 23.98 21.71 -41.91
N SER A 10 23.57 20.82 -42.83
CA SER A 10 22.49 19.86 -42.56
C SER A 10 22.85 18.81 -41.50
N ILE A 11 24.10 18.38 -41.41
CA ILE A 11 24.53 17.41 -40.38
C ILE A 11 24.55 18.07 -38.99
N ILE A 12 24.93 19.35 -38.90
CA ILE A 12 24.95 20.09 -37.63
C ILE A 12 23.53 20.41 -37.14
N VAL A 13 22.58 20.69 -38.04
CA VAL A 13 21.17 20.95 -37.67
C VAL A 13 20.44 19.66 -37.28
N VAL A 14 20.82 18.50 -37.84
CA VAL A 14 20.25 17.19 -37.44
C VAL A 14 20.86 16.68 -36.13
N LEU A 15 22.10 17.06 -35.79
CA LEU A 15 22.76 16.65 -34.55
C LEU A 15 22.40 17.52 -33.33
N THR A 16 21.87 18.72 -33.51
CA THR A 16 21.41 19.58 -32.41
C THR A 16 19.94 19.40 -32.06
N LEU A 17 19.15 18.74 -32.91
CA LEU A 17 17.72 18.47 -32.67
C LEU A 17 17.44 17.13 -31.96
N SER A 18 18.49 16.41 -31.52
CA SER A 18 18.37 15.19 -30.70
C SER A 18 18.65 15.43 -29.20
N MET A 19 18.97 16.67 -28.79
CA MET A 19 19.28 17.03 -27.40
C MET A 19 18.23 17.97 -26.77
N ALA A 20 17.01 18.00 -27.30
CA ALA A 20 15.86 18.48 -26.54
C ALA A 20 15.31 17.29 -25.75
N GLY A 21 15.97 16.99 -24.63
CA GLY A 21 15.55 15.97 -23.69
C GLY A 21 14.08 16.19 -23.34
N LEU A 22 13.27 15.18 -23.62
CA LEU A 22 11.95 15.00 -23.03
C LEU A 22 12.14 14.85 -21.51
N SER A 23 12.27 15.95 -20.79
CA SER A 23 11.98 16.03 -19.36
C SER A 23 10.47 15.92 -19.18
N GLN A 24 9.88 14.80 -19.61
CA GLN A 24 8.56 14.45 -19.15
C GLN A 24 8.74 14.07 -17.69
N ASN A 25 8.37 14.97 -16.79
CA ASN A 25 8.02 14.61 -15.42
C ASN A 25 6.79 13.69 -15.53
N VAL A 26 7.04 12.42 -15.86
CA VAL A 26 6.03 11.38 -15.72
C VAL A 26 5.88 11.21 -14.22
N SER A 27 4.96 11.99 -13.63
CA SER A 27 4.47 11.73 -12.30
C SER A 27 3.68 10.42 -12.41
N ALA A 28 4.38 9.29 -12.25
CA ALA A 28 3.71 8.04 -11.99
C ALA A 28 2.93 8.22 -10.68
N ARG A 29 1.61 8.03 -10.72
CA ARG A 29 0.85 7.93 -9.48
C ARG A 29 1.44 6.75 -8.69
N PRO A 30 1.74 6.89 -7.39
CA PRO A 30 2.19 5.76 -6.60
C PRO A 30 1.14 4.65 -6.74
N LEU A 31 1.59 3.43 -7.01
CA LEU A 31 0.70 2.28 -6.96
C LEU A 31 0.18 2.17 -5.53
N ALA A 32 -1.13 2.10 -5.38
CA ALA A 32 -1.74 1.81 -4.09
C ALA A 32 -1.30 0.41 -3.65
N ALA A 33 -0.92 0.27 -2.38
CA ALA A 33 -0.68 -1.03 -1.79
C ALA A 33 -1.95 -1.89 -1.92
N THR A 34 -1.80 -3.17 -2.18
CA THR A 34 -2.92 -4.11 -2.36
C THR A 34 -2.87 -5.16 -1.28
N ALA A 35 -3.97 -5.44 -0.59
CA ALA A 35 -4.00 -6.49 0.42
C ALA A 35 -3.79 -7.86 -0.24
N PRO A 36 -2.86 -8.70 0.24
CA PRO A 36 -2.71 -10.07 -0.26
C PRO A 36 -3.91 -10.92 0.16
N SER A 37 -4.25 -11.94 -0.65
CA SER A 37 -5.18 -12.99 -0.21
C SER A 37 -4.48 -13.87 0.83
N LEU A 38 -5.14 -14.12 1.95
CA LEU A 38 -4.64 -15.03 2.99
C LEU A 38 -5.17 -16.47 2.84
N GLY A 39 -6.11 -16.72 1.93
CA GLY A 39 -6.68 -18.07 1.72
C GLY A 39 -7.14 -18.73 3.04
N ALA A 40 -6.73 -19.97 3.26
CA ALA A 40 -7.00 -20.72 4.48
C ALA A 40 -6.34 -20.13 5.73
N ALA A 41 -5.23 -19.39 5.61
CA ALA A 41 -4.61 -18.72 6.76
C ALA A 41 -5.49 -17.57 7.33
N ASN A 42 -6.53 -17.14 6.62
CA ASN A 42 -7.42 -16.08 7.07
C ASN A 42 -8.17 -16.42 8.37
N SER A 43 -8.46 -17.68 8.68
CA SER A 43 -9.17 -18.06 9.92
C SER A 43 -8.25 -18.20 11.14
N PHE A 44 -6.94 -18.23 10.93
CA PHE A 44 -5.96 -18.44 12.00
C PHE A 44 -5.62 -17.15 12.73
N SER A 45 -5.67 -17.18 14.06
CA SER A 45 -5.00 -16.20 14.90
C SER A 45 -3.51 -16.51 15.01
N VAL A 46 -3.15 -17.79 15.11
CA VAL A 46 -1.77 -18.25 15.25
C VAL A 46 -1.53 -19.46 14.35
N LEU A 47 -0.50 -19.37 13.51
CA LEU A 47 -0.03 -20.48 12.69
C LEU A 47 1.49 -20.59 12.82
N GLY A 48 1.98 -21.65 13.44
CA GLY A 48 3.40 -21.98 13.53
C GLY A 48 3.86 -22.89 12.38
N PHE A 49 5.09 -22.72 11.89
CA PHE A 49 5.69 -23.68 10.98
C PHE A 49 6.34 -24.82 11.77
N ALA A 50 7.27 -24.50 12.66
CA ALA A 50 8.03 -25.51 13.40
C ALA A 50 7.33 -26.00 14.67
N ALA A 51 6.72 -25.09 15.42
CA ALA A 51 6.01 -25.37 16.66
C ALA A 51 5.14 -24.17 17.08
N VAL A 52 4.22 -24.39 18.01
CA VAL A 52 3.64 -23.32 18.84
C VAL A 52 3.92 -23.62 20.30
N THR A 53 4.39 -22.63 21.05
CA THR A 53 4.63 -22.75 22.50
C THR A 53 3.91 -21.64 23.22
N ASN A 54 3.20 -21.99 24.29
CA ASN A 54 2.53 -21.03 25.15
C ASN A 54 2.92 -21.24 26.61
N THR A 55 3.11 -20.13 27.33
CA THR A 55 3.25 -20.09 28.79
C THR A 55 2.10 -19.27 29.38
N ASN A 56 1.48 -19.74 30.46
CA ASN A 56 0.36 -19.07 31.12
C ASN A 56 -0.87 -18.85 30.22
N THR A 57 -1.90 -18.16 30.72
CA THR A 57 -3.17 -18.04 30.01
C THR A 57 -3.09 -17.09 28.82
N THR A 58 -3.27 -17.62 27.61
CA THR A 58 -3.34 -16.83 26.37
C THR A 58 -4.71 -16.98 25.72
N ASN A 59 -5.23 -15.91 25.13
CA ASN A 59 -6.52 -15.89 24.44
C ASN A 59 -6.34 -15.65 22.94
N LEU A 60 -6.91 -16.54 22.12
CA LEU A 60 -6.91 -16.47 20.67
C LEU A 60 -8.36 -16.40 20.17
N SER A 61 -8.72 -15.43 19.33
CA SER A 61 -10.10 -15.34 18.81
C SER A 61 -10.41 -16.29 17.66
N GLY A 62 -9.39 -16.73 16.92
CA GLY A 62 -9.50 -17.60 15.73
C GLY A 62 -8.85 -18.96 15.93
N ASP A 63 -8.51 -19.59 14.80
CA ASP A 63 -7.89 -20.91 14.79
C ASP A 63 -6.44 -20.86 15.27
N LEU A 64 -5.99 -21.97 15.83
CA LEU A 64 -4.61 -22.22 16.23
C LEU A 64 -4.08 -23.39 15.40
N GLY A 65 -2.90 -23.24 14.78
CA GLY A 65 -2.33 -24.32 13.98
C GLY A 65 -0.82 -24.46 14.02
N VAL A 66 -0.37 -25.66 13.64
CA VAL A 66 1.02 -25.96 13.32
C VAL A 66 1.10 -26.87 12.11
N TRP A 67 1.98 -26.53 11.16
CA TRP A 67 2.26 -27.39 10.01
C TRP A 67 3.70 -27.29 9.50
N SER A 68 4.18 -28.45 9.02
CA SER A 68 5.57 -28.93 8.90
C SER A 68 6.12 -29.50 10.21
N GLY A 69 5.98 -28.76 11.30
CA GLY A 69 6.20 -29.25 12.65
C GLY A 69 4.99 -29.99 13.21
N THR A 70 5.15 -30.54 14.42
CA THR A 70 4.12 -31.38 15.05
C THR A 70 3.73 -30.93 16.46
N SER A 71 4.38 -29.92 17.02
CA SER A 71 4.24 -29.60 18.45
C SER A 71 3.43 -28.33 18.71
N ILE A 72 2.45 -28.46 19.60
CA ILE A 72 1.80 -27.36 20.30
C ILE A 72 1.98 -27.62 21.79
N THR A 73 2.78 -26.80 22.48
CA THR A 73 3.08 -26.94 23.91
C THR A 73 2.32 -25.89 24.71
N GLY A 74 1.72 -26.28 25.85
CA GLY A 74 0.92 -25.40 26.70
C GLY A 74 -0.52 -25.18 26.23
N LEU A 75 -1.05 -26.06 25.37
CA LEU A 75 -2.39 -25.93 24.77
C LEU A 75 -3.51 -25.81 25.81
N GLU A 76 -3.37 -26.48 26.96
CA GLU A 76 -4.31 -26.43 28.09
C GLU A 76 -4.47 -25.05 28.72
N SER A 77 -3.50 -24.15 28.49
CA SER A 77 -3.53 -22.77 28.94
C SER A 77 -3.98 -21.78 27.87
N ILE A 78 -4.23 -22.26 26.65
CA ILE A 78 -4.72 -21.44 25.54
C ILE A 78 -6.24 -21.52 25.48
N ILE A 79 -6.90 -20.37 25.52
CA ILE A 79 -8.32 -20.24 25.21
C ILE A 79 -8.42 -19.98 23.71
N VAL A 80 -8.84 -21.00 22.95
CA VAL A 80 -8.97 -20.92 21.49
C VAL A 80 -10.42 -20.65 21.12
N GLY A 81 -10.66 -19.56 20.39
CA GLY A 81 -11.98 -19.15 19.90
C GLY A 81 -12.41 -19.88 18.62
N GLY A 82 -11.46 -20.46 17.89
CA GLY A 82 -11.68 -21.32 16.72
C GLY A 82 -11.34 -22.79 16.96
N ALA A 83 -10.84 -23.46 15.92
CA ALA A 83 -10.37 -24.84 15.97
C ALA A 83 -8.86 -24.94 16.17
N VAL A 84 -8.40 -26.11 16.65
CA VAL A 84 -6.99 -26.45 16.73
C VAL A 84 -6.63 -27.40 15.58
N HIS A 85 -5.71 -26.97 14.73
CA HIS A 85 -5.25 -27.67 13.53
C HIS A 85 -3.78 -28.09 13.68
N GLN A 86 -3.55 -29.30 14.16
CA GLN A 86 -2.20 -29.83 14.38
C GLN A 86 -1.90 -30.90 13.33
N THR A 87 -0.99 -30.60 12.40
CA THR A 87 -0.55 -31.53 11.34
C THR A 87 -1.68 -32.06 10.44
N ASP A 88 -2.72 -31.25 10.20
CA ASP A 88 -3.86 -31.62 9.35
C ASP A 88 -3.86 -30.88 8.00
N PRO A 89 -4.74 -31.27 7.05
CA PRO A 89 -4.81 -30.62 5.75
C PRO A 89 -5.17 -29.13 5.79
N VAL A 90 -5.87 -28.66 6.83
CA VAL A 90 -6.24 -27.25 6.97
C VAL A 90 -5.01 -26.42 7.34
N ALA A 91 -4.22 -26.87 8.33
CA ALA A 91 -2.95 -26.24 8.68
C ALA A 91 -1.94 -26.32 7.52
N GLN A 92 -1.93 -27.42 6.76
CA GLN A 92 -1.13 -27.56 5.55
C GLN A 92 -1.45 -26.48 4.52
N GLN A 93 -2.72 -26.34 4.17
CA GLN A 93 -3.14 -25.35 3.20
C GLN A 93 -2.91 -23.92 3.71
N ALA A 94 -3.16 -23.67 5.00
CA ALA A 94 -2.91 -22.38 5.61
C ALA A 94 -1.42 -21.98 5.54
N GLN A 95 -0.48 -22.91 5.76
CA GLN A 95 0.96 -22.61 5.60
C GLN A 95 1.32 -22.26 4.15
N ALA A 96 0.76 -22.98 3.18
CA ALA A 96 0.98 -22.68 1.76
C ALA A 96 0.43 -21.31 1.37
N ASP A 97 -0.77 -20.97 1.85
CA ASP A 97 -1.43 -19.69 1.56
C ASP A 97 -0.71 -18.52 2.27
N ALA A 98 -0.25 -18.72 3.51
CA ALA A 98 0.57 -17.72 4.22
C ALA A 98 1.90 -17.45 3.49
N SER A 99 2.54 -18.50 2.97
CA SER A 99 3.76 -18.35 2.16
C SER A 99 3.50 -17.63 0.83
N ALA A 100 2.36 -17.90 0.19
CA ALA A 100 1.96 -17.19 -1.02
C ALA A 100 1.62 -15.71 -0.76
N ALA A 101 1.00 -15.40 0.38
CA ALA A 101 0.76 -14.04 0.83
C ALA A 101 2.08 -13.29 1.08
N ASP A 102 3.07 -13.94 1.68
CA ASP A 102 4.41 -13.37 1.89
C ASP A 102 5.10 -12.99 0.57
N LEU A 103 5.06 -13.88 -0.42
CA LEU A 103 5.57 -13.62 -1.78
C LEU A 103 4.83 -12.45 -2.45
N ASN A 104 3.53 -12.30 -2.20
CA ASN A 104 2.77 -11.16 -2.70
C ASN A 104 3.23 -9.85 -2.03
N LEU A 105 3.37 -9.82 -0.70
CA LEU A 105 3.83 -8.65 0.05
C LEU A 105 5.21 -8.20 -0.43
N THR A 106 6.16 -9.13 -0.53
CA THR A 106 7.54 -8.84 -0.98
C THR A 106 7.60 -8.42 -2.46
N GLY A 107 6.66 -8.86 -3.29
CA GLY A 107 6.57 -8.49 -4.70
C GLY A 107 6.01 -7.09 -5.00
N GLN A 108 5.45 -6.37 -4.01
CA GLN A 108 4.84 -5.07 -4.26
C GLN A 108 5.88 -3.95 -4.49
N ALA A 109 5.52 -2.95 -5.28
CA ALA A 109 6.37 -1.77 -5.47
C ALA A 109 6.37 -0.91 -4.20
N ASN A 110 7.55 -0.43 -3.78
CA ASN A 110 7.66 0.50 -2.66
C ASN A 110 7.03 1.85 -3.04
N SER A 111 6.01 2.28 -2.29
CA SER A 111 5.31 3.55 -2.47
C SER A 111 5.46 4.53 -1.30
N GLY A 112 5.87 4.04 -0.13
CA GLY A 112 5.99 4.78 1.13
C GLY A 112 7.43 5.16 1.52
N GLY A 113 8.43 4.64 0.80
CA GLY A 113 9.85 4.87 1.05
C GLY A 113 10.48 3.85 2.01
N SER A 114 11.71 4.15 2.42
CA SER A 114 12.44 3.36 3.43
C SER A 114 12.39 4.08 4.77
N LEU A 115 12.02 3.37 5.83
CA LEU A 115 11.90 3.91 7.17
C LEU A 115 12.98 3.34 8.10
N GLY A 116 13.32 4.11 9.14
CA GLY A 116 14.15 3.67 10.25
C GLY A 116 13.29 3.20 11.43
N ALA A 117 13.50 3.81 12.60
CA ALA A 117 12.62 3.62 13.75
C ALA A 117 11.21 4.13 13.46
N LEU A 118 10.20 3.40 13.94
CA LEU A 118 8.78 3.67 13.70
C LEU A 118 8.16 4.58 14.76
N ASP A 119 8.89 4.88 15.83
CA ASP A 119 8.43 5.71 16.94
C ASP A 119 7.98 7.09 16.47
N SER A 120 6.76 7.47 16.86
CA SER A 120 6.15 8.79 16.57
C SER A 120 5.91 9.08 15.09
N LEU A 121 6.02 8.09 14.20
CA LEU A 121 5.65 8.27 12.80
C LEU A 121 4.13 8.29 12.63
N VAL A 122 3.67 9.12 11.69
CA VAL A 122 2.30 9.12 11.17
C VAL A 122 2.40 8.77 9.68
N LEU A 123 1.84 7.64 9.29
CA LEU A 123 1.96 7.09 7.94
C LEU A 123 0.60 7.03 7.27
N ALA A 124 0.56 7.40 5.99
CA ALA A 124 -0.57 7.15 5.11
C ALA A 124 -0.52 5.72 4.54
N PRO A 125 -1.56 5.22 3.87
CA PRO A 125 -1.52 3.92 3.22
C PRO A 125 -0.37 3.81 2.20
N GLY A 126 0.35 2.69 2.20
CA GLY A 126 1.51 2.49 1.34
C GLY A 126 2.35 1.27 1.67
N VAL A 127 3.40 1.05 0.87
CA VAL A 127 4.40 -0.01 1.05
C VAL A 127 5.70 0.61 1.56
N TYR A 128 6.15 0.17 2.72
CA TYR A 128 7.29 0.70 3.44
C TYR A 128 8.37 -0.35 3.63
N ASP A 129 9.60 -0.03 3.23
CA ASP A 129 10.75 -0.90 3.46
C ASP A 129 11.43 -0.55 4.78
N LEU A 130 11.67 -1.59 5.57
CA LEU A 130 12.41 -1.52 6.82
C LEU A 130 13.70 -2.32 6.67
N GLY A 131 14.79 -1.81 7.25
CA GLY A 131 15.99 -2.61 7.50
C GLY A 131 15.73 -3.60 8.63
N ALA A 132 16.45 -3.42 9.74
CA ALA A 132 15.98 -3.89 11.04
C ALA A 132 14.83 -2.99 11.51
N GLY A 133 13.61 -3.49 11.47
CA GLY A 133 12.43 -2.74 11.90
C GLY A 133 12.44 -2.57 13.42
N SER A 134 12.19 -1.35 13.92
CA SER A 134 12.16 -1.09 15.35
C SER A 134 11.04 -0.14 15.73
N LEU A 135 10.29 -0.50 16.77
CA LEU A 135 9.38 0.39 17.51
C LEU A 135 9.81 0.34 18.98
N GLY A 136 10.55 1.33 19.44
CA GLY A 136 11.28 1.32 20.72
C GLY A 136 10.44 1.58 21.98
N GLY A 137 9.13 1.77 21.85
CA GLY A 137 8.22 2.06 22.97
C GLY A 137 7.24 3.19 22.69
N GLY A 138 7.44 3.94 21.60
CA GLY A 138 6.53 4.97 21.14
C GLY A 138 5.28 4.42 20.44
N VAL A 139 4.55 5.34 19.81
CA VAL A 139 3.35 5.02 19.02
C VAL A 139 3.65 5.22 17.55
N LEU A 140 3.39 4.19 16.73
CA LEU A 140 3.26 4.32 15.29
C LEU A 140 1.80 4.62 14.98
N THR A 141 1.51 5.67 14.22
CA THR A 141 0.14 6.04 13.83
C THR A 141 -0.09 5.76 12.36
N LEU A 142 -1.14 5.01 12.03
CA LEU A 142 -1.61 4.78 10.66
C LEU A 142 -2.83 5.66 10.41
N ASP A 143 -2.71 6.53 9.42
CA ASP A 143 -3.63 7.65 9.16
C ASP A 143 -4.23 7.54 7.76
N GLY A 144 -5.50 7.15 7.73
CA GLY A 144 -6.30 7.08 6.52
C GLY A 144 -6.70 5.66 6.13
N GLU A 145 -7.81 5.57 5.40
CA GLU A 145 -8.31 4.32 4.82
C GLU A 145 -7.38 3.82 3.71
N GLY A 146 -6.94 2.57 3.81
CA GLY A 146 -6.14 1.89 2.79
C GLY A 146 -5.20 0.86 3.38
N VAL A 147 -4.42 0.24 2.50
CA VAL A 147 -3.52 -0.86 2.84
C VAL A 147 -2.14 -0.35 3.27
N TYR A 148 -1.63 -0.91 4.36
CA TYR A 148 -0.31 -0.65 4.90
C TYR A 148 0.52 -1.92 4.83
N ILE A 149 1.65 -1.88 4.14
CA ILE A 149 2.58 -3.01 4.04
C ILE A 149 3.93 -2.57 4.58
N PHE A 150 4.41 -3.27 5.59
CA PHE A 150 5.75 -3.08 6.14
C PHE A 150 6.60 -4.28 5.81
N ARG A 151 7.78 -4.07 5.22
CA ARG A 151 8.70 -5.14 4.82
C ARG A 151 10.02 -5.00 5.55
N ALA A 152 10.19 -5.75 6.63
CA ALA A 152 11.47 -5.86 7.32
C ALA A 152 12.35 -6.90 6.64
N THR A 153 13.50 -6.43 6.14
CA THR A 153 14.53 -7.28 5.51
C THR A 153 15.40 -8.03 6.52
N SER A 154 15.22 -7.75 7.81
CA SER A 154 15.83 -8.43 8.95
C SER A 154 14.79 -8.58 10.06
N ASP A 155 15.23 -8.67 11.33
CA ASP A 155 14.33 -8.80 12.46
C ASP A 155 13.46 -7.54 12.61
N LEU A 156 12.25 -7.75 13.13
CA LEU A 156 11.37 -6.68 13.60
C LEU A 156 11.30 -6.76 15.11
N THR A 157 11.69 -5.70 15.83
CA THR A 157 11.56 -5.63 17.30
C THR A 157 10.60 -4.51 17.69
N THR A 158 9.61 -4.81 18.52
CA THR A 158 8.58 -3.83 18.90
C THR A 158 8.34 -3.86 20.41
N ALA A 159 8.34 -2.71 21.05
CA ALA A 159 8.06 -2.50 22.46
C ALA A 159 6.99 -1.40 22.69
N GLY A 160 6.36 -0.93 21.61
CA GLY A 160 5.40 0.17 21.60
C GLY A 160 4.02 -0.23 21.08
N SER A 161 3.25 0.75 20.60
CA SER A 161 1.88 0.52 20.15
C SER A 161 1.62 1.03 18.74
N VAL A 162 0.71 0.39 18.01
CA VAL A 162 0.23 0.88 16.71
C VAL A 162 -1.18 1.46 16.89
N SER A 163 -1.37 2.72 16.51
CA SER A 163 -2.63 3.46 16.58
C SER A 163 -3.23 3.62 15.19
N LEU A 164 -4.53 3.37 15.06
CA LEU A 164 -5.28 3.50 13.82
C LEU A 164 -6.19 4.73 13.90
N ILE A 165 -6.05 5.67 12.96
CA ILE A 165 -6.88 6.89 12.90
C ILE A 165 -7.44 7.12 11.50
N ASN A 166 -8.43 8.01 11.40
CA ASN A 166 -9.02 8.49 10.14
C ASN A 166 -9.42 7.39 9.15
N GLY A 167 -9.89 6.26 9.67
CA GLY A 167 -10.40 5.15 8.87
C GLY A 167 -9.40 4.04 8.56
N ALA A 168 -8.18 4.08 9.11
CA ALA A 168 -7.29 2.93 9.10
C ALA A 168 -7.91 1.74 9.86
N ALA A 169 -7.71 0.51 9.36
CA ALA A 169 -8.27 -0.70 9.92
C ALA A 169 -7.20 -1.79 10.05
N ALA A 170 -7.26 -2.59 11.13
CA ALA A 170 -6.23 -3.60 11.40
C ALA A 170 -6.16 -4.67 10.31
N CYS A 171 -7.28 -4.97 9.64
CA CYS A 171 -7.31 -5.98 8.58
C CYS A 171 -6.63 -5.55 7.27
N ASP A 172 -6.31 -4.26 7.13
CA ASP A 172 -5.56 -3.69 6.00
C ASP A 172 -4.06 -3.48 6.31
N VAL A 173 -3.58 -3.95 7.48
CA VAL A 173 -2.18 -3.82 7.89
C VAL A 173 -1.46 -5.16 7.78
N PHE A 174 -0.34 -5.17 7.08
CA PHE A 174 0.47 -6.37 6.82
C PHE A 174 1.95 -6.13 7.13
N TRP A 175 2.58 -7.10 7.77
CA TRP A 175 3.99 -7.08 8.13
C TRP A 175 4.67 -8.31 7.55
N HIS A 176 5.53 -8.11 6.56
CA HIS A 176 6.54 -9.09 6.17
C HIS A 176 7.78 -8.90 7.05
N VAL A 177 8.27 -9.99 7.64
CA VAL A 177 9.51 -10.03 8.41
C VAL A 177 10.37 -11.17 7.89
N ALA A 178 11.50 -10.85 7.25
CA ALA A 178 12.36 -11.85 6.63
C ALA A 178 12.92 -12.88 7.63
N THR A 179 13.16 -12.45 8.87
CA THR A 179 13.66 -13.30 9.96
C THR A 179 12.66 -13.35 11.12
N GLN A 180 13.01 -12.88 12.31
CA GLN A 180 12.20 -13.05 13.51
C GLN A 180 11.44 -11.76 13.85
N ALA A 181 10.15 -11.90 14.18
CA ALA A 181 9.37 -10.84 14.77
C ALA A 181 9.38 -10.99 16.31
N ASN A 182 9.94 -9.99 17.00
CA ASN A 182 10.04 -9.91 18.45
C ASN A 182 9.09 -8.81 18.97
N LEU A 183 7.93 -9.20 19.47
CA LEU A 183 6.97 -8.29 20.07
C LEU A 183 7.20 -8.32 21.59
N VAL A 184 7.97 -7.37 22.11
CA VAL A 184 8.44 -7.33 23.50
C VAL A 184 7.36 -6.85 24.46
N SER A 185 6.66 -5.77 24.11
CA SER A 185 5.60 -5.15 24.93
C SER A 185 4.68 -4.28 24.08
N GLY A 186 3.49 -3.96 24.61
CA GLY A 186 2.54 -3.02 24.00
C GLY A 186 1.42 -3.69 23.20
N SER A 187 0.79 -2.91 22.31
CA SER A 187 -0.35 -3.35 21.49
C SER A 187 -0.06 -3.19 20.01
N PHE A 188 -0.07 -4.31 19.28
CA PHE A 188 0.23 -4.35 17.85
C PHE A 188 -1.02 -4.61 17.02
N VAL A 189 -0.96 -4.31 15.73
CA VAL A 189 -2.09 -4.51 14.80
C VAL A 189 -1.60 -5.10 13.48
N GLY A 190 -2.47 -5.86 12.83
CA GLY A 190 -2.24 -6.39 11.48
C GLY A 190 -1.80 -7.85 11.41
N THR A 191 -1.67 -8.33 10.19
CA THR A 191 -1.22 -9.70 9.90
C THR A 191 0.30 -9.72 9.79
N ILE A 192 0.96 -10.43 10.71
CA ILE A 192 2.42 -10.62 10.72
C ILE A 192 2.73 -11.95 10.04
N ILE A 193 3.59 -11.90 9.02
CA ILE A 193 4.16 -13.07 8.36
C ILE A 193 5.68 -13.04 8.55
N ALA A 194 6.23 -14.02 9.28
CA ALA A 194 7.63 -14.05 9.67
C ALA A 194 8.37 -15.31 9.21
N GLY A 195 9.59 -15.13 8.69
CA GLY A 195 10.41 -16.19 8.11
C GLY A 195 10.96 -17.18 9.13
N THR A 196 11.53 -16.72 10.25
CA THR A 196 12.21 -17.60 11.23
C THR A 196 11.48 -17.74 12.56
N GLY A 197 10.37 -17.02 12.75
CA GLY A 197 9.49 -17.20 13.90
C GLY A 197 8.91 -15.90 14.42
N ILE A 198 7.99 -16.03 15.39
CA ILE A 198 7.36 -14.92 16.08
C ILE A 198 7.45 -15.18 17.58
N VAL A 199 7.97 -14.21 18.33
CA VAL A 199 8.10 -14.28 19.78
C VAL A 199 7.33 -13.12 20.39
N PHE A 200 6.38 -13.45 21.25
CA PHE A 200 5.66 -12.49 22.07
C PHE A 200 6.27 -12.49 23.48
N GLY A 201 6.55 -11.29 23.98
CA GLY A 201 6.77 -11.03 25.39
C GLY A 201 5.46 -11.11 26.18
N THR A 202 5.60 -11.21 27.49
CA THR A 202 4.47 -11.39 28.40
C THR A 202 3.44 -10.26 28.26
N GLY A 203 2.17 -10.60 28.06
CA GLY A 203 1.08 -9.61 28.10
C GLY A 203 0.90 -8.77 26.84
N VAL A 204 1.68 -8.99 25.77
CA VAL A 204 1.46 -8.32 24.48
C VAL A 204 0.07 -8.65 23.93
N SER A 205 -0.59 -7.62 23.37
CA SER A 205 -1.84 -7.78 22.63
C SER A 205 -1.64 -7.55 21.13
N LEU A 206 -2.28 -8.36 20.29
CA LEU A 206 -2.29 -8.22 18.84
C LEU A 206 -3.74 -8.19 18.33
N ASP A 207 -4.12 -7.11 17.64
CA ASP A 207 -5.32 -7.09 16.78
C ASP A 207 -4.93 -7.52 15.35
N GLY A 208 -4.88 -8.82 15.10
CA GLY A 208 -4.45 -9.40 13.84
C GLY A 208 -4.10 -10.88 13.91
N ARG A 209 -3.03 -11.27 13.20
CA ARG A 209 -2.60 -12.67 13.05
C ARG A 209 -1.10 -12.82 13.19
N ALA A 210 -0.67 -13.93 13.76
CA ALA A 210 0.73 -14.31 13.88
C ALA A 210 1.00 -15.57 13.04
N LEU A 211 1.58 -15.39 11.86
CA LEU A 211 1.85 -16.45 10.89
C LEU A 211 3.36 -16.63 10.73
N ALA A 212 3.93 -17.68 11.32
CA ALA A 212 5.33 -18.03 11.09
C ALA A 212 5.42 -19.07 9.96
N ILE A 213 6.16 -18.74 8.88
CA ILE A 213 6.26 -19.58 7.67
C ILE A 213 7.54 -20.42 7.61
N GLY A 214 8.47 -20.27 8.56
CA GLY A 214 9.67 -21.11 8.65
C GLY A 214 10.17 -21.36 10.07
N GLY A 215 9.46 -20.88 11.11
CA GLY A 215 9.85 -21.05 12.50
C GLY A 215 8.69 -21.23 13.48
N PRO A 216 8.96 -21.18 14.79
CA PRO A 216 7.95 -21.33 15.82
C PRO A 216 7.20 -20.03 16.10
N VAL A 217 6.05 -20.16 16.77
CA VAL A 217 5.40 -19.04 17.49
C VAL A 217 5.49 -19.30 18.98
N THR A 218 6.00 -18.33 19.74
CA THR A 218 6.11 -18.41 21.21
C THR A 218 5.27 -17.31 21.85
N MET A 219 4.43 -17.69 22.81
CA MET A 219 3.49 -16.83 23.51
C MET A 219 3.64 -16.94 25.03
N ASP A 220 3.34 -15.85 25.73
CA ASP A 220 3.23 -15.78 27.19
C ASP A 220 2.14 -14.78 27.59
N THR A 221 1.05 -15.25 28.20
CA THR A 221 -0.03 -14.39 28.73
C THR A 221 -0.58 -13.40 27.68
N ASN A 222 -0.72 -13.81 26.42
CA ASN A 222 -1.04 -12.88 25.33
C ASN A 222 -2.53 -12.83 25.01
N THR A 223 -2.94 -11.77 24.33
CA THR A 223 -4.28 -11.66 23.73
C THR A 223 -4.13 -11.40 22.24
N ILE A 224 -4.55 -12.36 21.41
CA ILE A 224 -4.52 -12.23 19.94
C ILE A 224 -5.95 -12.28 19.44
N THR A 225 -6.46 -11.12 19.06
CA THR A 225 -7.83 -10.91 18.55
C THR A 225 -7.78 -10.50 17.07
N GLY A 226 -8.88 -10.66 16.33
CA GLY A 226 -9.03 -9.99 15.04
C GLY A 226 -8.33 -10.65 13.83
N PRO A 227 -8.00 -9.88 12.78
CA PRO A 227 -8.00 -8.42 12.74
C PRO A 227 -9.40 -7.83 12.66
N SER A 228 -9.64 -6.75 13.41
CA SER A 228 -10.85 -5.95 13.29
C SER A 228 -10.85 -5.15 11.98
N CYS A 229 -11.91 -5.34 11.18
CA CYS A 229 -12.21 -4.46 10.04
C CYS A 229 -13.16 -3.32 10.44
N MET A 230 -13.38 -3.12 11.74
CA MET A 230 -14.30 -2.09 12.20
C MET A 230 -13.63 -0.73 12.01
N ARG A 231 -14.07 -0.01 10.99
CA ARG A 231 -13.61 1.35 10.75
C ARG A 231 -14.20 2.26 11.83
N PRO A 232 -13.40 2.94 12.66
CA PRO A 232 -13.95 3.93 13.58
C PRO A 232 -14.74 4.95 12.75
N ALA A 233 -15.99 5.21 13.14
CA ALA A 233 -16.84 6.16 12.42
C ALA A 233 -16.10 7.50 12.31
N PRO A 234 -16.13 8.18 11.15
CA PRO A 234 -15.53 9.50 11.04
C PRO A 234 -16.13 10.37 12.13
N THR A 235 -15.28 10.95 12.98
CA THR A 235 -15.70 11.98 13.92
C THR A 235 -16.18 13.14 13.08
N THR A 236 -17.50 13.24 12.88
CA THR A 236 -18.10 14.50 12.43
C THR A 236 -17.62 15.56 13.41
N PRO A 237 -16.91 16.61 12.98
CA PRO A 237 -16.54 17.67 13.91
C PRO A 237 -17.83 18.15 14.53
N THR A 238 -17.92 18.07 15.87
CA THR A 238 -18.97 18.74 16.62
C THR A 238 -18.98 20.17 16.14
N GLU A 239 -20.05 20.57 15.43
CA GLU A 239 -20.25 21.97 15.10
C GLU A 239 -20.22 22.74 16.42
N THR A 240 -19.14 23.48 16.64
CA THR A 240 -19.12 24.56 17.63
C THR A 240 -20.37 25.38 17.36
N PRO A 241 -21.28 25.57 18.35
CA PRO A 241 -22.50 26.31 18.13
C PRO A 241 -22.17 27.65 17.49
N ALA A 242 -22.67 27.86 16.27
CA ALA A 242 -22.54 29.14 15.58
C ALA A 242 -23.10 30.21 16.52
N ALA A 243 -22.25 31.17 16.87
CA ALA A 243 -22.67 32.32 17.66
C ALA A 243 -23.86 32.99 16.96
N THR A 244 -24.96 33.11 17.68
CA THR A 244 -26.14 33.90 17.30
C THR A 244 -25.70 35.29 16.90
N SER A 245 -25.67 35.57 15.59
CA SER A 245 -25.57 36.93 15.08
C SER A 245 -26.98 37.52 15.08
N GLU A 246 -27.21 38.53 15.91
CA GLU A 246 -28.41 39.36 15.86
C GLU A 246 -28.53 39.96 14.46
N THR A 247 -29.65 39.68 13.78
CA THR A 247 -30.00 40.28 12.49
C THR A 247 -30.91 41.47 12.76
N THR A 248 -30.40 42.67 12.50
CA THR A 248 -31.19 43.90 12.42
C THR A 248 -32.20 43.77 11.29
N GLU A 249 -33.47 43.90 11.64
CA GLU A 249 -34.64 43.88 10.76
C GLU A 249 -34.61 45.08 9.79
N ALA A 250 -34.47 44.79 8.50
CA ALA A 250 -34.75 45.75 7.43
C ALA A 250 -36.07 45.35 6.76
N THR A 251 -37.11 46.16 6.99
CA THR A 251 -38.41 46.08 6.31
C THR A 251 -38.24 46.28 4.81
N ALA A 252 -38.60 45.27 4.01
CA ALA A 252 -38.68 45.35 2.55
C ALA A 252 -40.14 45.40 2.08
N THR A 253 -40.49 46.48 1.39
CA THR A 253 -41.78 46.72 0.72
C THR A 253 -41.92 45.81 -0.51
N LEU A 254 -43.02 45.04 -0.57
CA LEU A 254 -43.33 44.11 -1.66
C LEU A 254 -43.70 44.84 -2.96
N LEU A 255 -43.02 44.49 -4.06
CA LEU A 255 -43.43 44.76 -5.45
C LEU A 255 -43.57 43.42 -6.21
N PRO A 256 -44.48 43.33 -7.20
CA PRO A 256 -44.95 42.05 -7.72
C PRO A 256 -43.94 41.37 -8.66
N ALA A 257 -43.97 40.04 -8.63
CA ALA A 257 -43.18 39.14 -9.44
C ALA A 257 -43.54 39.24 -10.94
N VAL A 258 -42.53 39.44 -11.78
CA VAL A 258 -42.59 39.24 -13.23
C VAL A 258 -41.90 37.92 -13.57
N ALA A 259 -42.64 37.06 -14.26
CA ALA A 259 -42.16 35.81 -14.81
C ALA A 259 -41.44 36.03 -16.15
N GLY A 260 -40.32 35.31 -16.36
CA GLY A 260 -39.79 35.00 -17.69
C GLY A 260 -38.28 35.13 -17.82
N LEU A 261 -37.58 33.99 -17.93
CA LEU A 261 -36.90 33.50 -19.13
C LEU A 261 -35.94 32.33 -18.78
N PRO A 262 -35.86 31.26 -19.60
CA PRO A 262 -34.94 30.15 -19.39
C PRO A 262 -33.51 30.51 -19.79
N SER A 263 -32.53 30.24 -18.93
CA SER A 263 -31.11 30.31 -19.29
C SER A 263 -30.66 28.94 -19.83
N THR A 264 -30.62 28.84 -21.15
CA THR A 264 -29.85 27.84 -21.89
C THR A 264 -28.37 28.21 -21.82
N GLY A 265 -27.54 27.35 -21.24
CA GLY A 265 -26.10 27.57 -21.18
C GLY A 265 -25.35 26.36 -20.64
N GLY A 266 -25.35 25.25 -21.40
CA GLY A 266 -24.47 24.13 -21.15
C GLY A 266 -23.02 24.52 -21.42
N GLY A 267 -22.19 24.54 -20.37
CA GLY A 267 -20.74 24.58 -20.48
C GLY A 267 -20.17 23.17 -20.39
N PRO A 268 -19.36 22.70 -21.36
CA PRO A 268 -18.70 21.40 -21.25
C PRO A 268 -17.59 21.41 -20.21
N ILE A 269 -17.64 20.41 -19.34
CA ILE A 269 -16.63 20.05 -18.35
C ILE A 269 -15.34 19.67 -19.11
N ARG A 270 -14.26 20.41 -18.85
CA ARG A 270 -12.90 20.11 -19.33
C ARG A 270 -12.43 18.82 -18.63
N ASN A 271 -12.47 17.70 -19.34
CA ASN A 271 -11.76 16.49 -18.93
C ASN A 271 -10.33 16.57 -19.51
N ASP A 272 -9.38 17.01 -18.70
CA ASP A 272 -7.96 16.95 -19.04
C ASP A 272 -7.51 15.48 -18.92
N GLY A 273 -7.29 14.82 -20.05
CA GLY A 273 -6.82 13.43 -20.02
C GLY A 273 -6.74 12.68 -21.34
N PHE A 274 -6.44 13.33 -22.48
CA PHE A 274 -5.95 12.62 -23.67
C PHE A 274 -5.02 13.53 -24.50
N PRO A 275 -3.73 13.19 -24.67
CA PRO A 275 -2.79 14.05 -25.40
C PRO A 275 -2.94 13.84 -26.91
N TRP A 276 -3.73 14.70 -27.56
CA TRP A 276 -3.80 14.80 -29.02
C TRP A 276 -2.48 15.25 -29.68
N SER A 277 -1.51 15.70 -28.88
CA SER A 277 -0.19 16.14 -29.35
C SER A 277 0.67 15.02 -29.96
N LEU A 278 0.39 13.74 -29.66
CA LEU A 278 1.13 12.62 -30.25
C LEU A 278 0.67 12.22 -31.66
N VAL A 279 -0.52 12.64 -32.09
CA VAL A 279 -1.04 12.30 -33.43
C VAL A 279 -0.55 13.29 -34.50
N LEU A 280 -0.21 14.53 -34.12
CA LEU A 280 0.21 15.56 -35.09
C LEU A 280 1.72 15.53 -35.42
N LEU A 281 2.56 14.90 -34.61
CA LEU A 281 4.02 14.84 -34.83
C LEU A 281 4.48 13.65 -35.70
N SER A 282 3.68 12.58 -35.83
CA SER A 282 4.02 11.44 -36.71
C SER A 282 3.75 11.72 -38.20
N GLY A 283 2.85 12.66 -38.52
CA GLY A 283 2.47 13.00 -39.90
C GLY A 283 3.52 13.81 -40.67
N ILE A 284 4.31 14.64 -39.99
CA ILE A 284 5.26 15.56 -40.65
C ILE A 284 6.56 14.82 -41.06
N SER A 285 6.95 13.77 -40.31
CA SER A 285 8.17 13.01 -40.58
C SER A 285 8.07 12.12 -41.83
N ALA A 286 6.89 11.56 -42.12
CA ALA A 286 6.67 10.73 -43.31
C ALA A 286 6.74 11.53 -44.63
N ILE A 287 6.30 12.79 -44.63
CA ILE A 287 6.30 13.65 -45.82
C ILE A 287 7.73 14.09 -46.20
N ALA A 288 8.61 14.30 -45.21
CA ALA A 288 10.01 14.65 -45.44
C ALA A 288 10.83 13.46 -46.01
N LEU A 289 10.56 12.24 -45.52
CA LEU A 289 11.17 11.01 -46.03
C LEU A 289 10.72 10.66 -47.46
N PHE A 290 9.43 10.89 -47.77
CA PHE A 290 8.92 10.59 -49.12
C PHE A 290 9.48 11.54 -50.18
N ASN A 291 9.62 12.84 -49.87
CA ASN A 291 10.16 13.82 -50.80
C ASN A 291 11.67 13.68 -51.04
N SER A 292 12.43 13.27 -50.02
CA SER A 292 13.87 13.02 -50.15
C SER A 292 14.19 11.77 -50.98
N ILE A 293 13.38 10.70 -50.86
CA ILE A 293 13.49 9.50 -51.72
C ILE A 293 13.15 9.83 -53.18
N ARG A 294 12.14 10.68 -53.41
CA ARG A 294 11.72 11.09 -54.77
C ARG A 294 12.75 11.97 -55.47
N ALA A 295 13.47 12.81 -54.72
CA ALA A 295 14.57 13.62 -55.26
C ALA A 295 15.80 12.76 -55.62
N MET A 296 16.13 11.75 -54.82
CA MET A 296 17.24 10.83 -55.12
C MET A 296 16.96 9.99 -56.39
N ARG A 297 15.73 9.50 -56.61
CA ARG A 297 15.38 8.73 -57.82
C ARG A 297 15.52 9.54 -59.12
N ARG A 298 15.18 10.83 -59.11
CA ARG A 298 15.30 11.68 -60.31
C ARG A 298 16.76 11.95 -60.71
N THR A 299 17.66 11.98 -59.73
CA THR A 299 19.09 12.25 -59.98
C THR A 299 19.82 11.03 -60.55
N ASN A 300 19.32 9.81 -60.30
CA ASN A 300 19.87 8.57 -60.87
C ASN A 300 19.41 8.31 -62.31
N GLN A 301 18.31 8.91 -62.77
CA GLN A 301 17.82 8.76 -64.15
C GLN A 301 18.47 9.73 -65.14
N SER A 302 19.22 10.73 -64.68
CA SER A 302 19.95 11.67 -65.56
C SER A 302 21.40 11.26 -65.83
N ASN A 303 21.80 10.05 -65.43
CA ASN A 303 23.19 9.55 -65.52
C ASN A 303 23.30 8.17 -66.19
N GLN A 304 22.27 7.77 -66.95
CA GLN A 304 22.34 6.77 -68.02
C GLN A 304 21.91 7.42 -69.33
#